data_AF-A0AAE5LTZ8-F1
#
_entry.id   AF-A0AAE5LTZ8-F1
#
_cell.length_a   1.000
_cell.length_b   1.000
_cell.length_c   1.000
_cell.angle_alpha   90.00
_cell.angle_beta   90.00
_cell.angle_gamma   90.00
#
_symmetry.space_group_name_H-M   'P 1'
#
loop_
_entity.id
_entity.type
_entity.pdbx_description
1 polymer ?
#
loop_
_entity_poly.entity_id
_entity_poly.type
_entity_poly.pdbx_seq_one_letter_code
_entity_poly.pdbx_strand_id
1 'polypeptide(L)'
;MSVKSTTYVLSQSQYETLCAAAETYRSALIIRLAGEAGLRTGEITQVQIRDLTTIDGQPLLSVRDTAGAVDREVPLSQSIARELARYAESVGAEEETPLIDISSRRVQMLIADTAKTAAERSDESDIADVTGHTLRTFFARQLLTKRAVDPNVVRHVGGWASIGSLEPYLPTVDTEQARRALSAKETQNPNSVSPSETGTELHATFSAIEEILQANNQETVRNAVLTALTGAWQCAWIVEAGYTGDRTTVRSVEGAETTVSTLTANGLRSTSDDDPWIIAETTGKAVFETPYDGATRPLTVGAVPLAHGNARYGVLCVSRSEPTDVQPVERRELMILGDAVGRMCTSFRWRDLLHSDSVTELEFESTDTTDFAVSVSTEFDATFTLDSTVVVSDSKLLCYASVSDVSAKDVATVADTRSDITDLRIVESYENGITIAYLVHDNSLMQTLTNHGGTITEAYAKDGTLKITAEVPTGTDITPIIEGIRAVSPTVRLAGKRTVDRPPETVESVRESTLNTLTDKQRSTLSAAYYGGYFDWPRGSTAEEMADTMGVSSPTFHNHLRKAQRALLDAVFDEPSAR
;
A
#
# COMPACT_ATOMS: atom_id res chain seq x y z
N MET A 1 -33.89 -15.05 36.49
CA MET A 1 -33.39 -14.04 35.53
C MET A 1 -31.97 -13.68 35.93
N SER A 2 -30.97 -14.27 35.27
CA SER A 2 -29.56 -13.87 35.44
C SER A 2 -29.19 -13.13 34.16
N VAL A 3 -29.13 -11.80 34.24
CA VAL A 3 -28.63 -10.96 33.15
C VAL A 3 -27.14 -11.26 33.06
N LYS A 4 -26.74 -12.10 32.10
CA LYS A 4 -25.33 -12.21 31.71
C LYS A 4 -24.93 -10.82 31.26
N SER A 5 -24.12 -10.13 32.06
CA SER A 5 -23.45 -8.91 31.64
C SER A 5 -22.57 -9.28 30.45
N THR A 6 -23.00 -8.91 29.25
CA THR A 6 -22.22 -9.07 28.03
C THR A 6 -21.00 -8.18 28.18
N THR A 7 -19.85 -8.76 28.53
CA THR A 7 -18.59 -8.01 28.62
C THR A 7 -18.34 -7.38 27.25
N TYR A 8 -18.37 -6.05 27.19
CA TYR A 8 -18.07 -5.31 25.97
C TYR A 8 -16.69 -5.72 25.44
N VAL A 9 -16.66 -6.13 24.16
CA VAL A 9 -15.47 -6.66 23.51
C VAL A 9 -14.95 -5.60 22.55
N LEU A 10 -13.84 -4.98 22.92
CA LEU A 10 -13.16 -4.04 22.04
C LEU A 10 -12.55 -4.78 20.85
N SER A 11 -12.89 -4.36 19.63
CA SER A 11 -12.29 -4.86 18.39
C SER A 11 -10.96 -4.17 18.07
N GLN A 12 -10.20 -4.71 17.10
CA GLN A 12 -8.94 -4.09 16.65
C GLN A 12 -9.17 -2.70 16.04
N SER A 13 -10.21 -2.52 15.22
CA SER A 13 -10.55 -1.22 14.63
C SER A 13 -10.97 -0.21 15.70
N GLN A 14 -11.78 -0.63 16.67
CA GLN A 14 -12.18 0.24 17.78
C GLN A 14 -11.02 0.66 18.67
N TYR A 15 -10.07 -0.25 18.91
CA TYR A 15 -8.82 0.08 19.60
C TYR A 15 -7.99 1.10 18.82
N GLU A 16 -7.90 0.97 17.50
CA GLU A 16 -7.22 1.94 16.63
C GLU A 16 -7.92 3.31 16.63
N THR A 17 -9.26 3.34 16.58
CA THR A 17 -10.06 4.57 16.73
C THR A 17 -9.82 5.24 18.08
N LEU A 18 -9.76 4.46 19.16
CA LEU A 18 -9.47 4.97 20.50
C LEU A 18 -8.06 5.56 20.61
N CYS A 19 -7.04 4.89 20.07
CA CYS A 19 -5.68 5.42 19.98
C CYS A 19 -5.61 6.69 19.13
N ALA A 20 -6.42 6.77 18.07
CA ALA A 20 -6.49 7.93 17.20
C ALA A 20 -7.18 9.14 17.84
N ALA A 21 -8.14 8.90 18.74
CA ALA A 21 -8.90 9.94 19.43
C ALA A 21 -8.16 10.58 20.62
N ALA A 22 -7.04 9.98 21.07
CA ALA A 22 -6.22 10.52 22.14
C ALA A 22 -5.68 11.92 21.79
N GLU A 23 -6.14 12.94 22.51
CA GLU A 23 -5.81 14.34 22.21
C GLU A 23 -4.44 14.77 22.72
N THR A 24 -3.84 13.98 23.62
CA THR A 24 -2.50 14.24 24.14
C THR A 24 -1.62 13.01 23.99
N TYR A 25 -0.32 13.25 23.82
CA TYR A 25 0.66 12.18 23.72
C TYR A 25 0.67 11.27 24.96
N ARG A 26 0.49 11.87 26.15
CA ARG A 26 0.30 11.15 27.42
C ARG A 26 -0.92 10.23 27.40
N SER A 27 -2.08 10.73 26.92
CA SER A 27 -3.29 9.91 26.81
C SER A 27 -3.08 8.74 25.84
N ALA A 28 -2.43 8.96 24.70
CA ALA A 28 -2.12 7.91 23.74
C ALA A 28 -1.25 6.81 24.38
N LEU A 29 -0.20 7.20 25.10
CA LEU A 29 0.69 6.25 25.79
C LEU A 29 -0.04 5.45 26.88
N ILE A 30 -0.95 6.07 27.63
CA ILE A 30 -1.80 5.38 28.63
C ILE A 30 -2.65 4.29 27.96
N ILE A 31 -3.30 4.60 26.83
CA ILE A 31 -4.14 3.64 26.09
C ILE A 31 -3.29 2.47 25.59
N ARG A 32 -2.08 2.75 25.09
CA ARG A 32 -1.15 1.74 24.60
C ARG A 32 -0.60 0.86 25.71
N LEU A 33 -0.18 1.41 26.84
CA LEU A 33 0.29 0.62 27.98
C LEU A 33 -0.81 -0.32 28.53
N ALA A 34 -2.06 0.12 28.55
CA ALA A 34 -3.18 -0.72 28.96
C ALA A 34 -3.53 -1.79 27.90
N GLY A 35 -3.56 -1.43 26.62
CA GLY A 35 -4.06 -2.28 25.53
C GLY A 35 -3.04 -3.19 24.85
N GLU A 36 -1.76 -2.81 24.81
CA GLU A 36 -0.67 -3.58 24.18
C GLU A 36 0.24 -4.27 25.20
N ALA A 37 0.38 -3.71 26.40
CA ALA A 37 1.20 -4.28 27.47
C ALA A 37 0.37 -4.84 28.64
N GLY A 38 -0.96 -4.64 28.62
CA GLY A 38 -1.87 -5.19 29.61
C GLY A 38 -1.71 -4.59 31.01
N LEU A 39 -1.08 -3.42 31.16
CA LEU A 39 -0.86 -2.82 32.48
C LEU A 39 -2.18 -2.38 33.12
N ARG A 40 -2.27 -2.54 34.44
CA ARG A 40 -3.35 -2.00 35.26
C ARG A 40 -3.16 -0.49 35.42
N THR A 41 -4.22 0.25 35.68
CA THR A 41 -4.15 1.71 35.84
C THR A 41 -3.22 2.16 36.98
N GLY A 42 -3.00 1.32 37.99
CA GLY A 42 -2.01 1.60 39.05
C GLY A 42 -0.56 1.25 38.66
N GLU A 43 -0.37 0.30 37.74
CA GLU A 43 0.97 -0.06 37.23
C GLU A 43 1.47 1.02 36.26
N ILE A 44 0.57 1.58 35.43
CA ILE A 44 0.89 2.67 34.49
C ILE A 44 1.52 3.87 35.21
N THR A 45 1.06 4.19 36.42
CA THR A 45 1.55 5.35 37.19
C THR A 45 2.92 5.10 37.84
N GLN A 46 3.44 3.87 37.76
CA GLN A 46 4.72 3.47 38.35
C GLN A 46 5.78 3.16 37.28
N VAL A 47 5.42 3.27 35.99
CA VAL A 47 6.36 2.99 34.88
C VAL A 47 7.50 4.01 34.91
N GLN A 48 8.73 3.51 35.05
CA GLN A 48 9.96 4.29 35.00
C GLN A 48 10.75 3.92 33.73
N ILE A 49 11.57 4.82 33.20
CA ILE A 49 12.36 4.50 32.00
C ILE A 49 13.42 3.44 32.27
N ARG A 50 13.97 3.36 33.49
CA ARG A 50 14.90 2.29 33.90
C ARG A 50 14.30 0.88 33.82
N ASP A 51 12.97 0.78 33.85
CA ASP A 51 12.27 -0.50 33.78
C ASP A 51 12.13 -1.01 32.35
N LEU A 52 12.46 -0.19 31.35
CA LEU A 52 12.54 -0.58 29.95
C LEU A 52 13.94 -1.09 29.63
N THR A 53 14.06 -2.39 29.44
CA THR A 53 15.32 -3.06 29.07
C THR A 53 15.18 -3.75 27.72
N THR A 54 16.30 -4.21 27.16
CA THR A 54 16.31 -5.01 25.93
C THR A 54 17.10 -6.28 26.18
N ILE A 55 16.49 -7.44 25.90
CA ILE A 55 17.13 -8.76 25.98
C ILE A 55 16.99 -9.41 24.61
N ASP A 56 18.09 -9.84 24.01
CA ASP A 56 18.14 -10.47 22.67
C ASP A 56 17.41 -9.66 21.58
N GLY A 57 17.50 -8.33 21.65
CA GLY A 57 16.84 -7.41 20.71
C GLY A 57 15.34 -7.23 20.93
N GLN A 58 14.76 -7.85 21.95
CA GLN A 58 13.36 -7.69 22.34
C GLN A 58 13.24 -6.70 23.50
N PRO A 59 12.41 -5.65 23.40
CA PRO A 59 12.15 -4.75 24.51
C PRO A 59 11.29 -5.44 25.59
N LEU A 60 11.68 -5.31 26.84
CA LEU A 60 10.92 -5.77 28.01
C LEU A 60 10.67 -4.61 28.96
N LEU A 61 9.46 -4.56 29.50
CA LEU A 61 9.11 -3.65 30.58
C LEU A 61 8.95 -4.43 31.89
N SER A 62 9.81 -4.13 32.86
CA SER A 62 9.67 -4.60 34.23
C SER A 62 8.49 -3.90 34.90
N VAL A 63 7.47 -4.66 35.31
CA VAL A 63 6.34 -4.15 36.08
C VAL A 63 6.59 -4.45 37.55
N ARG A 64 6.65 -3.39 38.36
CA ARG A 64 6.94 -3.49 39.80
C ARG A 64 5.67 -3.63 40.64
N ASP A 65 5.80 -4.34 41.75
CA ASP A 65 4.78 -4.38 42.78
C ASP A 65 4.79 -3.09 43.65
N THR A 66 3.87 -3.01 44.61
CA THR A 66 3.78 -1.86 45.53
C THR A 66 4.97 -1.74 46.48
N ALA A 67 5.80 -2.79 46.61
CA ALA A 67 7.03 -2.77 47.40
C ALA A 67 8.27 -2.38 46.55
N GLY A 68 8.10 -2.17 45.23
CA GLY A 68 9.16 -1.79 44.30
C GLY A 68 9.94 -2.97 43.71
N ALA A 69 9.59 -4.21 44.06
CA ALA A 69 10.19 -5.41 43.48
C ALA A 69 9.59 -5.68 42.09
N VAL A 70 10.37 -6.24 41.17
CA VAL A 70 9.85 -6.66 39.85
C VAL A 70 8.90 -7.84 40.06
N ASP A 71 7.61 -7.62 39.76
CA ASP A 71 6.55 -8.64 39.84
C ASP A 71 6.56 -9.53 38.60
N ARG A 72 6.69 -8.89 37.42
CA ARG A 72 6.72 -9.56 36.13
C ARG A 72 7.39 -8.69 35.08
N GLU A 73 7.82 -9.32 33.99
CA GLU A 73 8.31 -8.62 32.80
C GLU A 73 7.33 -8.79 31.64
N VAL A 74 7.11 -7.71 30.91
CA VAL A 74 6.19 -7.68 29.77
C VAL A 74 6.97 -7.42 28.49
N PRO A 75 6.99 -8.39 27.55
CA PRO A 75 7.38 -8.16 26.17
C PRO A 75 6.64 -7.00 25.54
N LEU A 76 7.37 -6.00 25.07
CA LEU A 76 6.82 -4.85 24.36
C LEU A 76 7.10 -4.97 22.86
N SER A 77 6.22 -4.35 22.05
CA SER A 77 6.56 -4.09 20.65
C SER A 77 7.65 -3.01 20.58
N GLN A 78 8.46 -3.04 19.52
CA GLN A 78 9.46 -1.98 19.27
C GLN A 78 8.80 -0.60 19.22
N SER A 79 7.58 -0.51 18.71
CA SER A 79 6.82 0.74 18.62
C SER A 79 6.49 1.36 19.99
N ILE A 80 5.96 0.58 20.94
CA ILE A 80 5.61 1.13 22.26
C ILE A 80 6.86 1.41 23.12
N ALA A 81 7.91 0.61 22.97
CA ALA A 81 9.20 0.85 23.63
C ALA A 81 9.82 2.18 23.17
N ARG A 82 9.82 2.46 21.86
CA ARG A 82 10.27 3.74 21.31
C ARG A 82 9.41 4.92 21.77
N GLU A 83 8.09 4.76 21.83
CA GLU A 83 7.21 5.83 22.33
C GLU A 83 7.44 6.12 23.82
N LEU A 84 7.70 5.09 24.64
CA LEU A 84 8.09 5.26 26.04
C LEU A 84 9.39 6.06 26.19
N ALA A 85 10.42 5.71 25.41
CA ALA A 85 11.69 6.43 25.39
C ALA A 85 11.53 7.89 24.93
N ARG A 86 10.85 8.12 23.79
CA ARG A 86 10.57 9.48 23.28
C ARG A 86 9.75 10.30 24.27
N TYR A 87 8.78 9.69 24.95
CA TYR A 87 7.99 10.39 25.96
C TYR A 87 8.84 10.77 27.17
N ALA A 88 9.70 9.87 27.66
CA ALA A 88 10.65 10.14 28.73
C ALA A 88 11.57 11.32 28.40
N GLU A 89 12.13 11.36 27.19
CA GLU A 89 12.93 12.50 26.71
C GLU A 89 12.11 13.79 26.65
N SER A 90 10.89 13.74 26.10
CA SER A 90 10.04 14.93 25.93
C SER A 90 9.64 15.60 27.25
N VAL A 91 9.58 14.84 28.35
CA VAL A 91 9.26 15.35 29.68
C VAL A 91 10.50 15.55 30.56
N GLY A 92 11.69 15.24 30.04
CA GLY A 92 12.94 15.30 30.80
C GLY A 92 12.95 14.37 32.02
N ALA A 93 12.40 13.16 31.88
CA ALA A 93 12.30 12.22 32.99
C ALA A 93 13.68 11.67 33.39
N GLU A 94 13.95 11.67 34.69
CA GLU A 94 15.08 10.94 35.27
C GLU A 94 14.78 9.43 35.33
N GLU A 95 15.82 8.60 35.38
CA GLU A 95 15.72 7.12 35.29
C GLU A 95 14.75 6.50 36.30
N GLU A 96 14.70 7.03 37.52
CA GLU A 96 13.85 6.52 38.62
C GLU A 96 12.55 7.31 38.81
N THR A 97 12.24 8.26 37.92
CA THR A 97 11.00 9.04 38.03
C THR A 97 9.87 8.39 37.24
N PRO A 98 8.65 8.27 37.81
CA PRO A 98 7.51 7.77 37.06
C PRO A 98 7.23 8.65 35.83
N LEU A 99 7.15 8.03 34.64
CA LEU A 99 6.89 8.74 33.38
C LEU A 99 5.50 9.39 33.38
N ILE A 100 4.52 8.70 33.96
CA ILE A 100 3.13 9.13 34.07
C ILE A 100 2.82 9.37 35.55
N ASP A 101 3.42 10.43 36.11
CA ASP A 101 3.24 10.84 37.51
C ASP A 101 1.88 11.53 37.73
N ILE A 102 0.81 10.73 37.68
CA ILE A 102 -0.57 11.13 37.99
C ILE A 102 -1.25 10.01 38.76
N SER A 103 -2.35 10.33 39.45
CA SER A 103 -3.12 9.30 40.17
C SER A 103 -3.77 8.29 39.20
N SER A 104 -3.99 7.05 39.67
CA SER A 104 -4.71 6.03 38.90
C SER A 104 -6.14 6.47 38.53
N ARG A 105 -6.76 7.32 39.35
CA ARG A 105 -8.06 7.92 39.03
C ARG A 105 -7.96 8.88 37.84
N ARG A 106 -6.89 9.66 37.75
CA ARG A 106 -6.66 10.53 36.58
C ARG A 106 -6.37 9.71 35.32
N VAL A 107 -5.64 8.60 35.44
CA VAL A 107 -5.48 7.63 34.33
C VAL A 107 -6.83 7.13 33.85
N GLN A 108 -7.71 6.70 34.75
CA GLN A 108 -9.07 6.26 34.40
C GLN A 108 -9.89 7.36 33.71
N MET A 109 -9.81 8.60 34.20
CA MET A 109 -10.47 9.74 33.57
C MET A 109 -9.94 9.97 32.15
N LEU A 110 -8.61 9.95 31.95
CA LEU A 110 -8.03 10.14 30.61
C LEU A 110 -8.45 9.03 29.63
N ILE A 111 -8.60 7.79 30.11
CA ILE A 111 -9.14 6.69 29.30
C ILE A 111 -10.60 6.97 28.93
N ALA A 112 -11.44 7.34 29.89
CA ALA A 112 -12.86 7.63 29.66
C ALA A 112 -13.08 8.87 28.77
N ASP A 113 -12.29 9.93 28.96
CA ASP A 113 -12.32 11.13 28.12
C ASP A 113 -11.93 10.77 26.68
N THR A 114 -10.87 9.98 26.50
CA THR A 114 -10.43 9.51 25.17
C THR A 114 -11.49 8.61 24.51
N ALA A 115 -12.13 7.73 25.29
CA ALA A 115 -13.22 6.86 24.83
C ALA A 115 -14.45 7.65 24.38
N LYS A 116 -14.82 8.69 25.14
CA LYS A 116 -15.89 9.61 24.77
C LYS A 116 -15.56 10.37 23.49
N THR A 117 -14.36 10.93 23.39
CA THR A 117 -13.90 11.61 22.16
C THR A 117 -13.89 10.66 20.97
N ALA A 118 -13.51 9.39 21.15
CA ALA A 118 -13.54 8.38 20.10
C ALA A 118 -14.97 8.08 19.64
N ALA A 119 -15.92 7.97 20.57
CA ALA A 119 -17.33 7.76 20.25
C ALA A 119 -17.98 8.99 19.60
N GLU A 120 -17.56 10.22 19.93
CA GLU A 120 -18.04 11.45 19.27
C GLU A 120 -17.51 11.60 17.84
N ARG A 121 -16.31 11.06 17.55
CA ARG A 121 -15.64 11.14 16.24
C ARG A 121 -15.90 9.95 15.33
N SER A 122 -16.68 8.96 15.77
CA SER A 122 -17.01 7.77 14.99
C SER A 122 -18.49 7.43 15.10
N ASP A 123 -19.02 6.64 14.18
CA ASP A 123 -20.40 6.12 14.26
C ASP A 123 -20.52 4.94 15.27
N GLU A 124 -19.54 4.77 16.16
CA GLU A 124 -19.43 3.64 17.08
C GLU A 124 -19.68 4.06 18.54
N SER A 125 -20.96 4.18 18.91
CA SER A 125 -21.39 4.63 20.25
C SER A 125 -20.80 3.82 21.40
N ASP A 126 -20.55 2.53 21.17
CA ASP A 126 -20.18 1.57 22.21
C ASP A 126 -18.71 1.78 22.68
N ILE A 127 -17.91 2.54 21.93
CA ILE A 127 -16.54 2.91 22.33
C ILE A 127 -16.57 3.78 23.60
N ALA A 128 -17.65 4.54 23.84
CA ALA A 128 -17.77 5.42 25.01
C ALA A 128 -17.64 4.68 26.36
N ASP A 129 -17.94 3.37 26.39
CA ASP A 129 -17.89 2.52 27.58
C ASP A 129 -16.51 1.87 27.80
N VAL A 130 -15.50 2.22 27.01
CA VAL A 130 -14.15 1.68 27.17
C VAL A 130 -13.52 2.13 28.49
N THR A 131 -13.02 1.15 29.25
CA THR A 131 -12.28 1.38 30.50
C THR A 131 -10.89 0.75 30.43
N GLY A 132 -10.05 1.02 31.43
CA GLY A 132 -8.77 0.32 31.58
C GLY A 132 -8.93 -1.20 31.70
N HIS A 133 -10.05 -1.68 32.24
CA HIS A 133 -10.35 -3.12 32.26
C HIS A 133 -10.62 -3.65 30.84
N THR A 134 -11.41 -2.92 30.04
CA THR A 134 -11.68 -3.25 28.64
C THR A 134 -10.40 -3.37 27.82
N LEU A 135 -9.45 -2.43 27.98
CA LEU A 135 -8.15 -2.45 27.30
C LEU A 135 -7.29 -3.64 27.71
N ARG A 136 -7.30 -3.98 29.00
CA ARG A 136 -6.58 -5.16 29.48
C ARG A 136 -7.21 -6.47 28.99
N THR A 137 -8.53 -6.51 28.85
CA THR A 137 -9.24 -7.63 28.22
C THR A 137 -8.89 -7.75 26.74
N PHE A 138 -8.77 -6.63 26.03
CA PHE A 138 -8.31 -6.58 24.64
C PHE A 138 -6.90 -7.19 24.49
N PHE A 139 -5.95 -6.78 25.34
CA PHE A 139 -4.60 -7.37 25.39
C PHE A 139 -4.63 -8.91 25.55
N ALA A 140 -5.40 -9.42 26.52
CA ALA A 140 -5.50 -10.86 26.77
C ALA A 140 -6.04 -11.62 25.54
N ARG A 141 -7.09 -11.09 24.91
CA ARG A 141 -7.72 -11.72 23.74
C ARG A 141 -6.83 -11.72 22.51
N GLN A 142 -6.04 -10.67 22.30
CA GLN A 142 -5.07 -10.63 21.21
C GLN A 142 -4.04 -11.76 21.33
N LEU A 143 -3.49 -11.98 22.53
CA LEU A 143 -2.54 -13.07 22.74
C LEU A 143 -3.20 -14.45 22.65
N LEU A 144 -4.34 -14.65 23.32
CA LEU A 144 -5.00 -15.95 23.40
C LEU A 144 -5.66 -16.39 22.08
N THR A 145 -6.35 -15.48 21.39
CA THR A 145 -7.18 -15.82 20.22
C THR A 145 -6.47 -15.55 18.89
N LYS A 146 -5.77 -14.42 18.77
CA LYS A 146 -5.15 -14.02 17.48
C LYS A 146 -3.76 -14.59 17.30
N ARG A 147 -2.95 -14.63 18.38
CA ARG A 147 -1.58 -15.14 18.35
C ARG A 147 -1.43 -16.57 18.89
N ALA A 148 -2.52 -17.18 19.36
CA ALA A 148 -2.55 -18.53 19.94
C ALA A 148 -1.47 -18.78 21.01
N VAL A 149 -1.16 -17.75 21.82
CA VAL A 149 -0.16 -17.84 22.90
C VAL A 149 -0.72 -18.69 24.04
N ASP A 150 0.14 -19.53 24.63
CA ASP A 150 -0.24 -20.40 25.75
C ASP A 150 -0.86 -19.59 26.91
N PRO A 151 -2.02 -19.99 27.45
CA PRO A 151 -2.69 -19.28 28.54
C PRO A 151 -1.83 -19.07 29.79
N ASN A 152 -0.86 -19.95 30.09
CA ASN A 152 0.08 -19.77 31.19
C ASN A 152 1.04 -18.62 30.94
N VAL A 153 1.50 -18.47 29.70
CA VAL A 153 2.36 -17.36 29.28
C VAL A 153 1.59 -16.05 29.38
N VAL A 154 0.35 -16.01 28.87
CA VAL A 154 -0.52 -14.83 28.99
C VAL A 154 -0.78 -14.50 30.46
N ARG A 155 -1.10 -15.50 31.29
CA ARG A 155 -1.29 -15.32 32.74
C ARG A 155 -0.07 -14.69 33.41
N HIS A 156 1.13 -15.20 33.10
CA HIS A 156 2.38 -14.70 33.67
C HIS A 156 2.66 -13.27 33.21
N VAL A 157 2.67 -13.01 31.90
CA VAL A 157 3.03 -11.71 31.32
C VAL A 157 2.05 -10.61 31.72
N GLY A 158 0.73 -10.86 31.69
CA GLY A 158 -0.21 -9.84 32.13
C GLY A 158 -0.46 -9.85 33.64
N GLY A 159 0.11 -10.75 34.42
CA GLY A 159 -0.07 -10.77 35.88
C GLY A 159 -1.52 -11.09 36.29
N TRP A 160 -2.11 -12.15 35.73
CA TRP A 160 -3.38 -12.69 36.23
C TRP A 160 -3.15 -13.67 37.37
N ALA A 161 -4.00 -13.59 38.40
CA ALA A 161 -3.87 -14.41 39.60
C ALA A 161 -4.00 -15.92 39.31
N SER A 162 -4.79 -16.31 38.30
CA SER A 162 -5.01 -17.71 37.92
C SER A 162 -5.35 -17.87 36.44
N ILE A 163 -5.22 -19.08 35.91
CA ILE A 163 -5.69 -19.43 34.55
C ILE A 163 -7.22 -19.31 34.47
N GLY A 164 -7.95 -19.65 35.54
CA GLY A 164 -9.41 -19.48 35.60
C GLY A 164 -9.85 -18.03 35.40
N SER A 165 -9.01 -17.05 35.74
CA SER A 165 -9.25 -15.64 35.44
C SER A 165 -9.19 -15.29 33.95
N LEU A 166 -8.65 -16.19 33.12
CA LEU A 166 -8.61 -16.06 31.65
C LEU A 166 -9.73 -16.83 30.96
N GLU A 167 -10.44 -17.72 31.66
CA GLU A 167 -11.53 -18.55 31.12
C GLU A 167 -12.57 -17.73 30.33
N PRO A 168 -13.01 -16.54 30.79
CA PRO A 168 -13.97 -15.72 30.02
C PRO A 168 -13.44 -15.22 28.66
N TYR A 169 -12.13 -15.28 28.43
CA TYR A 169 -11.46 -14.77 27.22
C TYR A 169 -10.98 -15.88 26.28
N LEU A 170 -11.07 -17.15 26.71
CA LEU A 170 -10.72 -18.28 25.88
C LEU A 170 -11.83 -18.54 24.86
N PRO A 171 -11.49 -18.87 23.60
CA PRO A 171 -12.50 -19.27 22.63
C PRO A 171 -13.21 -20.54 23.11
N THR A 172 -14.54 -20.55 23.02
CA THR A 172 -15.32 -21.76 23.27
C THR A 172 -15.06 -22.75 22.14
N VAL A 173 -14.49 -23.91 22.48
CA VAL A 173 -14.22 -24.97 21.51
C VAL A 173 -15.49 -25.79 21.31
N ASP A 174 -16.01 -25.81 20.08
CA ASP A 174 -17.11 -26.70 19.72
C ASP A 174 -16.63 -28.13 19.44
N THR A 175 -17.57 -29.08 19.37
CA THR A 175 -17.24 -30.51 19.18
C THR A 175 -16.49 -30.78 17.88
N GLU A 176 -16.74 -30.01 16.82
CA GLU A 176 -16.07 -30.19 15.52
C GLU A 176 -14.64 -29.60 15.53
N GLN A 177 -14.43 -28.46 16.20
CA GLN A 177 -13.12 -27.89 16.46
C GLN A 177 -12.27 -28.83 17.33
N ALA A 178 -12.86 -29.42 18.38
CA ALA A 178 -12.19 -30.42 19.21
C ALA A 178 -11.82 -31.67 18.39
N ARG A 179 -12.74 -32.15 17.55
CA ARG A 179 -12.49 -33.31 16.67
C ARG A 179 -11.35 -33.03 15.70
N ARG A 180 -11.33 -31.87 15.03
CA ARG A 180 -10.23 -31.46 14.13
C ARG A 180 -8.89 -31.37 14.85
N ALA A 181 -8.86 -30.78 16.04
CA ALA A 181 -7.64 -30.64 16.84
C ALA A 181 -7.10 -31.99 17.31
N LEU A 182 -7.97 -32.95 17.65
CA LEU A 182 -7.58 -34.29 18.08
C LEU A 182 -7.16 -35.17 16.88
N SER A 183 -7.84 -35.06 15.74
CA SER A 183 -7.46 -35.76 14.51
C SER A 183 -6.15 -35.25 13.92
N ALA A 184 -5.78 -33.98 14.16
CA ALA A 184 -4.50 -33.42 13.70
C ALA A 184 -3.28 -34.06 14.41
N LYS A 185 -3.45 -34.66 15.60
CA LYS A 185 -2.36 -35.29 16.35
C LYS A 185 -2.06 -36.75 15.96
N GLU A 186 -2.94 -37.43 15.22
CA GLU A 186 -2.71 -38.83 14.81
C GLU A 186 -1.91 -38.96 13.50
N THR A 187 -1.64 -37.87 12.78
CA THR A 187 -0.97 -37.89 11.47
C THR A 187 0.53 -37.57 11.48
N GLN A 188 1.18 -37.48 12.64
CA GLN A 188 2.65 -37.46 12.68
C GLN A 188 3.22 -38.89 12.68
N ASN A 189 3.20 -39.52 11.51
CA ASN A 189 4.12 -40.60 11.17
C ASN A 189 4.93 -40.12 9.94
N PRO A 190 6.27 -40.02 10.02
CA PRO A 190 7.07 -39.16 9.13
C PRO A 190 7.38 -39.77 7.76
N ASN A 191 6.64 -40.78 7.28
CA ASN A 191 6.88 -41.34 5.95
C ASN A 191 5.57 -41.78 5.30
N SER A 192 5.38 -41.31 4.07
CA SER A 192 4.31 -41.59 3.12
C SER A 192 2.95 -40.91 3.37
N VAL A 193 2.71 -39.84 2.61
CA VAL A 193 1.36 -39.48 2.17
C VAL A 193 1.44 -39.16 0.68
N SER A 194 0.69 -39.92 -0.13
CA SER A 194 0.41 -39.57 -1.53
C SER A 194 -0.58 -38.39 -1.56
N PRO A 195 -0.44 -37.42 -2.48
CA PRO A 195 -1.25 -36.22 -2.44
C PRO A 195 -2.69 -36.51 -2.87
N SER A 196 -3.64 -35.91 -2.15
CA SER A 196 -4.96 -35.63 -2.73
C SER A 196 -4.85 -34.38 -3.61
N GLU A 197 -5.60 -34.33 -4.70
CA GLU A 197 -5.50 -33.32 -5.78
C GLU A 197 -5.58 -31.87 -5.28
N THR A 198 -6.33 -31.60 -4.21
CA THR A 198 -6.45 -30.25 -3.60
C THR A 198 -5.19 -29.80 -2.85
N GLY A 199 -4.32 -30.74 -2.46
CA GLY A 199 -3.05 -30.45 -1.78
C GLY A 199 -1.93 -30.07 -2.76
N THR A 200 -2.01 -30.48 -4.02
CA THR A 200 -1.01 -30.19 -5.05
C THR A 200 -1.12 -28.75 -5.56
N GLU A 201 -2.34 -28.21 -5.66
CA GLU A 201 -2.61 -26.84 -6.14
C GLU A 201 -2.15 -25.78 -5.12
N LEU A 202 -2.51 -25.95 -3.84
CA LEU A 202 -2.07 -25.05 -2.77
C LEU A 202 -0.54 -25.08 -2.63
N HIS A 203 0.08 -26.25 -2.82
CA HIS A 203 1.54 -26.40 -2.76
C HIS A 203 2.25 -25.64 -3.91
N ALA A 204 1.72 -25.70 -5.13
CA ALA A 204 2.27 -24.98 -6.28
C ALA A 204 2.28 -23.46 -6.07
N THR A 205 1.18 -22.90 -5.55
CA THR A 205 1.07 -21.45 -5.26
C THR A 205 2.05 -21.02 -4.16
N PHE A 206 2.19 -21.80 -3.08
CA PHE A 206 3.17 -21.50 -2.03
C PHE A 206 4.61 -21.61 -2.51
N SER A 207 4.95 -22.66 -3.27
CA SER A 207 6.29 -22.83 -3.85
C SER A 207 6.64 -21.71 -4.82
N ALA A 208 5.70 -21.28 -5.66
CA ALA A 208 5.88 -20.12 -6.54
C ALA A 208 6.25 -18.87 -5.74
N ILE A 209 5.52 -18.58 -4.66
CA ILE A 209 5.76 -17.41 -3.82
C ILE A 209 7.14 -17.48 -3.16
N GLU A 210 7.56 -18.65 -2.67
CA GLU A 210 8.89 -18.82 -2.08
C GLU A 210 10.01 -18.56 -3.10
N GLU A 211 9.89 -19.07 -4.33
CA GLU A 211 10.87 -18.83 -5.40
C GLU A 211 10.86 -17.36 -5.87
N ILE A 212 9.68 -16.76 -6.00
CA ILE A 212 9.50 -15.34 -6.33
C ILE A 212 10.18 -14.44 -5.28
N LEU A 213 10.07 -14.79 -3.99
CA LEU A 213 10.72 -14.05 -2.90
C LEU A 213 12.25 -14.16 -2.91
N GLN A 214 12.79 -15.24 -3.50
CA GLN A 214 14.23 -15.46 -3.63
C GLN A 214 14.82 -14.97 -4.96
N ALA A 215 13.97 -14.57 -5.91
CA ALA A 215 14.41 -14.06 -7.20
C ALA A 215 15.30 -12.81 -7.04
N ASN A 216 16.15 -12.56 -8.04
CA ASN A 216 17.11 -11.45 -8.04
C ASN A 216 16.94 -10.47 -9.21
N ASN A 217 16.07 -10.78 -10.17
CA ASN A 217 15.70 -9.91 -11.28
C ASN A 217 14.30 -10.28 -11.78
N GLN A 218 13.75 -9.46 -12.68
CA GLN A 218 12.39 -9.66 -13.19
C GLN A 218 12.22 -10.94 -14.02
N GLU A 219 13.25 -11.36 -14.76
CA GLU A 219 13.24 -12.58 -15.58
C GLU A 219 13.16 -13.84 -14.72
N THR A 220 13.89 -13.88 -13.61
CA THR A 220 13.85 -14.97 -12.62
C THR A 220 12.46 -15.07 -11.97
N VAL A 221 11.80 -13.95 -11.66
CA VAL A 221 10.42 -13.94 -11.13
C VAL A 221 9.44 -14.53 -12.14
N ARG A 222 9.51 -14.07 -13.40
CA ARG A 222 8.64 -14.55 -14.49
C ARG A 222 8.81 -16.05 -14.70
N ASN A 223 10.04 -16.54 -14.70
CA ASN A 223 10.32 -17.96 -14.86
C ASN A 223 9.87 -18.81 -13.67
N ALA A 224 10.00 -18.32 -12.44
CA ALA A 224 9.52 -19.01 -11.24
C ALA A 224 8.00 -19.22 -11.26
N VAL A 225 7.22 -18.17 -11.60
CA VAL A 225 5.75 -18.30 -11.65
C VAL A 225 5.30 -19.26 -12.76
N LEU A 226 5.95 -19.22 -13.92
CA LEU A 226 5.65 -20.13 -15.03
C LEU A 226 5.96 -21.58 -14.65
N THR A 227 7.13 -21.82 -14.06
CA THR A 227 7.56 -23.15 -13.61
C THR A 227 6.58 -23.73 -12.60
N ALA A 228 6.20 -22.96 -11.58
CA ALA A 228 5.28 -23.41 -10.56
C ALA A 228 3.88 -23.77 -11.11
N LEU A 229 3.41 -23.06 -12.13
CA LEU A 229 2.09 -23.30 -12.72
C LEU A 229 2.05 -24.50 -13.66
N THR A 230 3.16 -24.88 -14.30
CA THR A 230 3.22 -26.03 -15.22
C THR A 230 2.94 -27.40 -14.57
N GLY A 231 2.82 -27.47 -13.24
CA GLY A 231 2.37 -28.67 -12.52
C GLY A 231 0.84 -28.80 -12.39
N ALA A 232 0.12 -27.69 -12.23
CA ALA A 232 -1.34 -27.66 -12.03
C ALA A 232 -2.13 -27.21 -13.29
N TRP A 233 -1.42 -26.64 -14.27
CA TRP A 233 -1.93 -26.16 -15.54
C TRP A 233 -1.18 -26.81 -16.68
N GLN A 234 -1.88 -27.13 -17.77
CA GLN A 234 -1.25 -27.73 -18.95
C GLN A 234 -0.22 -26.78 -19.55
N CYS A 235 -0.59 -25.50 -19.65
CA CYS A 235 0.31 -24.44 -20.10
C CYS A 235 0.09 -23.18 -19.26
N ALA A 236 1.18 -22.50 -18.95
CA ALA A 236 1.21 -21.14 -18.46
C ALA A 236 2.13 -20.32 -19.36
N TRP A 237 1.77 -19.08 -19.65
CA TRP A 237 2.61 -18.14 -20.38
C TRP A 237 2.33 -16.70 -19.96
N ILE A 238 3.30 -15.81 -20.18
CA ILE A 238 3.12 -14.36 -19.98
C ILE A 238 3.03 -13.68 -21.34
N VAL A 239 2.08 -12.77 -21.48
CA VAL A 239 1.93 -11.88 -22.63
C VAL A 239 2.33 -10.47 -22.24
N GLU A 240 3.30 -9.90 -22.95
CA GLU A 240 3.60 -8.48 -22.85
C GLU A 240 2.94 -7.73 -24.01
N ALA A 241 2.05 -6.80 -23.68
CA ALA A 241 1.33 -5.99 -24.65
C ALA A 241 2.18 -4.81 -25.11
N GLY A 242 2.29 -4.62 -26.43
CA GLY A 242 2.73 -3.39 -27.08
C GLY A 242 1.54 -2.70 -27.72
N TYR A 243 1.37 -1.40 -27.49
CA TYR A 243 0.27 -0.65 -28.10
C TYR A 243 0.71 -0.06 -29.44
N THR A 244 0.09 -0.49 -30.55
CA THR A 244 0.30 0.14 -31.87
C THR A 244 -1.04 0.63 -32.41
N GLY A 245 -1.42 1.89 -32.15
CA GLY A 245 -2.73 2.43 -32.55
C GLY A 245 -3.90 1.62 -31.98
N ASP A 246 -4.98 1.43 -32.73
CA ASP A 246 -6.20 0.65 -32.37
C ASP A 246 -5.98 -0.85 -32.06
N ARG A 247 -4.73 -1.31 -31.90
CA ARG A 247 -4.43 -2.75 -31.78
C ARG A 247 -3.32 -3.02 -30.77
N THR A 248 -3.62 -3.92 -29.84
CA THR A 248 -2.65 -4.55 -28.94
C THR A 248 -1.84 -5.60 -29.70
N THR A 249 -0.51 -5.48 -29.69
CA THR A 249 0.42 -6.44 -30.28
C THR A 249 1.08 -7.26 -29.17
N VAL A 250 1.21 -8.57 -29.39
CA VAL A 250 1.94 -9.46 -28.49
C VAL A 250 3.43 -9.32 -28.76
N ARG A 251 4.18 -8.82 -27.79
CA ARG A 251 5.61 -8.53 -27.93
C ARG A 251 6.50 -9.70 -27.54
N SER A 252 6.10 -10.47 -26.54
CA SER A 252 6.86 -11.62 -26.04
C SER A 252 5.90 -12.67 -25.45
N VAL A 253 6.27 -13.95 -25.60
CA VAL A 253 5.60 -15.09 -24.97
C VAL A 253 6.69 -15.97 -24.37
N GLU A 254 6.64 -16.17 -23.06
CA GLU A 254 7.57 -17.02 -22.30
C GLU A 254 6.74 -18.11 -21.58
N GLY A 255 7.15 -19.39 -21.68
CA GLY A 255 6.39 -20.54 -21.19
C GLY A 255 6.51 -21.79 -22.08
N ALA A 256 5.86 -22.90 -21.71
CA ALA A 256 6.07 -24.25 -22.28
C ALA A 256 6.26 -24.30 -23.82
N GLU A 257 7.33 -24.98 -24.27
CA GLU A 257 7.84 -25.01 -25.66
C GLU A 257 6.75 -25.31 -26.72
N THR A 258 5.84 -26.23 -26.42
CA THR A 258 4.76 -26.67 -27.32
C THR A 258 3.72 -25.58 -27.60
N THR A 259 3.56 -24.65 -26.66
CA THR A 259 2.53 -23.60 -26.70
C THR A 259 3.09 -22.34 -27.34
N VAL A 260 4.32 -21.95 -27.03
CA VAL A 260 4.98 -20.78 -27.67
C VAL A 260 5.02 -20.95 -29.18
N SER A 261 5.39 -22.12 -29.69
CA SER A 261 5.47 -22.40 -31.12
C SER A 261 4.09 -22.52 -31.80
N THR A 262 3.06 -23.00 -31.11
CA THR A 262 1.67 -23.07 -31.64
C THR A 262 0.96 -21.70 -31.59
N LEU A 263 1.20 -20.91 -30.54
CA LEU A 263 0.71 -19.55 -30.35
C LEU A 263 1.40 -18.55 -31.28
N THR A 264 2.71 -18.72 -31.54
CA THR A 264 3.44 -17.89 -32.52
C THR A 264 3.19 -18.32 -33.97
N ALA A 265 3.04 -19.62 -34.27
CA ALA A 265 2.77 -20.11 -35.63
C ALA A 265 1.35 -19.81 -36.13
N ASN A 266 0.34 -19.85 -35.25
CA ASN A 266 -1.02 -19.40 -35.59
C ASN A 266 -1.21 -17.89 -35.43
N GLY A 267 -0.20 -17.20 -34.88
CA GLY A 267 -0.24 -15.81 -34.45
C GLY A 267 -1.26 -15.60 -33.33
N LEU A 268 -0.83 -15.12 -32.17
CA LEU A 268 -1.67 -14.21 -31.39
C LEU A 268 -1.87 -12.92 -32.20
N ARG A 269 -2.60 -13.03 -33.29
CA ARG A 269 -3.44 -11.97 -33.82
C ARG A 269 -4.85 -12.32 -33.42
N SER A 270 -5.12 -12.44 -32.12
CA SER A 270 -6.50 -12.18 -31.75
C SER A 270 -6.75 -10.71 -32.05
N THR A 271 -7.68 -10.49 -32.95
CA THR A 271 -8.11 -9.17 -33.39
C THR A 271 -9.44 -8.81 -32.72
N SER A 272 -9.89 -9.63 -31.77
CA SER A 272 -11.14 -9.45 -31.05
C SER A 272 -10.79 -8.85 -29.71
N ASP A 273 -11.37 -7.70 -29.39
CA ASP A 273 -11.26 -7.06 -28.08
C ASP A 273 -11.81 -7.96 -26.95
N ASP A 274 -12.48 -9.05 -27.31
CA ASP A 274 -13.08 -10.04 -26.41
C ASP A 274 -12.11 -11.13 -25.91
N ASP A 275 -10.83 -11.12 -26.34
CA ASP A 275 -9.87 -12.12 -25.85
C ASP A 275 -9.59 -11.90 -24.33
N PRO A 276 -9.60 -12.95 -23.49
CA PRO A 276 -9.46 -12.80 -22.04
C PRO A 276 -8.23 -12.00 -21.59
N TRP A 277 -7.10 -12.17 -22.28
CA TRP A 277 -5.87 -11.46 -21.95
C TRP A 277 -5.89 -9.99 -22.40
N ILE A 278 -6.62 -9.66 -23.48
CA ILE A 278 -6.82 -8.27 -23.93
C ILE A 278 -7.71 -7.55 -22.92
N ILE A 279 -8.83 -8.17 -22.54
CA ILE A 279 -9.73 -7.62 -21.52
C ILE A 279 -8.96 -7.44 -20.20
N ALA A 280 -8.16 -8.43 -19.79
CA ALA A 280 -7.39 -8.35 -18.56
C ALA A 280 -6.36 -7.20 -18.60
N GLU A 281 -5.64 -7.05 -19.72
CA GLU A 281 -4.67 -5.98 -19.91
C GLU A 281 -5.34 -4.59 -19.91
N THR A 282 -6.46 -4.42 -20.63
CA THR A 282 -7.12 -3.12 -20.75
C THR A 282 -7.82 -2.73 -19.45
N THR A 283 -8.56 -3.66 -18.84
CA THR A 283 -9.37 -3.38 -17.65
C THR A 283 -8.62 -3.49 -16.33
N GLY A 284 -7.45 -4.14 -16.32
CA GLY A 284 -6.71 -4.47 -15.11
C GLY A 284 -7.41 -5.51 -14.23
N LYS A 285 -8.38 -6.27 -14.76
CA LYS A 285 -9.14 -7.28 -14.01
C LYS A 285 -8.84 -8.69 -14.53
N ALA A 286 -8.76 -9.65 -13.61
CA ALA A 286 -8.64 -11.05 -14.00
C ALA A 286 -9.90 -11.53 -14.73
N VAL A 287 -9.70 -12.25 -15.83
CA VAL A 287 -10.76 -12.80 -16.67
C VAL A 287 -10.63 -14.31 -16.68
N PHE A 288 -11.74 -15.01 -16.42
CA PHE A 288 -11.80 -16.47 -16.43
C PHE A 288 -13.02 -16.88 -17.25
N GLU A 289 -12.79 -17.66 -18.29
CA GLU A 289 -13.83 -18.12 -19.20
C GLU A 289 -13.99 -19.63 -19.14
N THR A 290 -15.22 -20.10 -19.36
CA THR A 290 -15.50 -21.53 -19.52
C THR A 290 -15.41 -21.88 -21.02
N PRO A 291 -14.61 -22.87 -21.43
CA PRO A 291 -14.56 -23.34 -22.82
C PRO A 291 -15.93 -23.63 -23.41
N TYR A 292 -16.17 -23.15 -24.65
CA TYR A 292 -17.27 -23.65 -25.48
C TYR A 292 -16.87 -24.98 -26.14
N ASP A 293 -17.75 -25.98 -26.12
CA ASP A 293 -17.68 -27.20 -26.91
C ASP A 293 -17.80 -26.86 -28.40
N GLY A 294 -16.68 -26.59 -29.06
CA GLY A 294 -16.70 -26.11 -30.44
C GLY A 294 -15.32 -25.84 -31.05
N ALA A 295 -14.39 -26.78 -30.90
CA ALA A 295 -13.18 -27.00 -31.70
C ALA A 295 -12.19 -25.83 -32.01
N THR A 296 -10.89 -26.15 -31.87
CA THR A 296 -9.67 -25.55 -32.51
C THR A 296 -8.95 -24.32 -31.94
N ARG A 297 -9.30 -23.77 -30.76
CA ARG A 297 -8.48 -22.70 -30.14
C ARG A 297 -7.72 -23.18 -28.90
N PRO A 298 -6.44 -22.78 -28.71
CA PRO A 298 -5.75 -22.96 -27.44
C PRO A 298 -6.51 -22.16 -26.38
N LEU A 299 -6.89 -22.85 -25.31
CA LEU A 299 -7.96 -22.43 -24.42
C LEU A 299 -7.38 -21.59 -23.29
N THR A 300 -7.35 -20.26 -23.43
CA THR A 300 -7.09 -19.38 -22.28
C THR A 300 -8.29 -19.50 -21.33
N VAL A 301 -8.12 -20.28 -20.26
CA VAL A 301 -9.18 -20.48 -19.25
C VAL A 301 -9.04 -19.44 -18.12
N GLY A 302 -7.86 -18.82 -18.00
CA GLY A 302 -7.61 -17.71 -17.08
C GLY A 302 -6.56 -16.73 -17.60
N ALA A 303 -6.83 -15.45 -17.45
CA ALA A 303 -5.93 -14.34 -17.73
C ALA A 303 -5.89 -13.41 -16.51
N VAL A 304 -4.71 -13.20 -15.95
CA VAL A 304 -4.50 -12.40 -14.73
C VAL A 304 -3.45 -11.33 -14.99
N PRO A 305 -3.75 -10.05 -14.77
CA PRO A 305 -2.76 -8.97 -14.89
C PRO A 305 -1.61 -9.16 -13.90
N LEU A 306 -0.39 -9.01 -14.39
CA LEU A 306 0.81 -8.88 -13.57
C LEU A 306 0.97 -7.40 -13.23
N ALA A 307 0.30 -6.96 -12.18
CA ALA A 307 0.23 -5.55 -11.83
C ALA A 307 0.51 -5.31 -10.35
N HIS A 308 1.10 -4.16 -10.05
CA HIS A 308 1.16 -3.64 -8.69
C HIS A 308 1.00 -2.13 -8.70
N GLY A 309 0.06 -1.62 -7.90
CA GLY A 309 -0.43 -0.26 -8.08
C GLY A 309 -0.94 -0.11 -9.51
N ASN A 310 -0.41 0.89 -10.22
CA ASN A 310 -0.81 1.22 -11.58
C ASN A 310 0.21 0.75 -12.65
N ALA A 311 1.29 0.10 -12.22
CA ALA A 311 2.28 -0.44 -13.13
C ALA A 311 1.85 -1.84 -13.60
N ARG A 312 1.75 -2.03 -14.91
CA ARG A 312 1.45 -3.31 -15.57
C ARG A 312 2.72 -3.88 -16.20
N TYR A 313 2.97 -5.16 -15.94
CA TYR A 313 4.16 -5.88 -16.40
C TYR A 313 3.80 -7.03 -17.36
N GLY A 314 2.56 -7.06 -17.84
CA GLY A 314 2.00 -8.07 -18.75
C GLY A 314 0.82 -8.82 -18.14
N VAL A 315 0.36 -9.86 -18.83
CA VAL A 315 -0.75 -10.72 -18.42
C VAL A 315 -0.29 -12.17 -18.33
N LEU A 316 -0.46 -12.78 -17.17
CA LEU A 316 -0.27 -14.20 -16.96
C LEU A 316 -1.50 -14.96 -17.47
N CYS A 317 -1.28 -15.87 -18.41
CA CYS A 317 -2.30 -16.68 -19.03
C CYS A 317 -2.09 -18.15 -18.68
N VAL A 318 -3.18 -18.87 -18.44
CA VAL A 318 -3.16 -20.32 -18.16
C VAL A 318 -4.21 -21.06 -18.99
N SER A 319 -3.89 -22.31 -19.31
CA SER A 319 -4.77 -23.21 -20.07
C SER A 319 -4.80 -24.62 -19.50
N ARG A 320 -5.90 -25.35 -19.78
CA ARG A 320 -6.09 -26.76 -19.45
C ARG A 320 -6.56 -27.54 -20.68
N SER A 321 -6.20 -28.81 -20.74
CA SER A 321 -6.58 -29.72 -21.82
C SER A 321 -8.06 -30.08 -21.81
N GLU A 322 -8.67 -30.10 -20.62
CA GLU A 322 -10.04 -30.54 -20.39
C GLU A 322 -10.93 -29.35 -20.01
N PRO A 323 -12.18 -29.30 -20.52
CA PRO A 323 -13.10 -28.20 -20.29
C PRO A 323 -13.70 -28.28 -18.87
N THR A 324 -12.89 -27.91 -17.89
CA THR A 324 -13.27 -27.83 -16.48
C THR A 324 -13.30 -26.38 -16.04
N ASP A 325 -14.35 -25.99 -15.32
CA ASP A 325 -14.46 -24.65 -14.75
C ASP A 325 -13.32 -24.35 -13.78
N VAL A 326 -12.72 -23.17 -13.91
CA VAL A 326 -11.77 -22.65 -12.92
C VAL A 326 -12.51 -22.36 -11.62
N GLN A 327 -12.17 -23.10 -10.58
CA GLN A 327 -12.77 -23.05 -9.26
C GLN A 327 -12.46 -21.71 -8.57
N PRO A 328 -13.32 -21.22 -7.67
CA PRO A 328 -13.08 -19.96 -6.97
C PRO A 328 -11.74 -19.89 -6.20
N VAL A 329 -11.24 -21.02 -5.72
CA VAL A 329 -9.93 -21.12 -5.06
C VAL A 329 -8.78 -20.89 -6.04
N GLU A 330 -8.80 -21.54 -7.20
CA GLU A 330 -7.80 -21.40 -8.26
C GLU A 330 -7.76 -19.97 -8.80
N ARG A 331 -8.94 -19.33 -8.99
CA ARG A 331 -9.02 -17.92 -9.39
C ARG A 331 -8.33 -17.02 -8.38
N ARG A 332 -8.57 -17.26 -7.09
CA ARG A 332 -7.95 -16.49 -6.01
C ARG A 332 -6.44 -16.69 -5.97
N GLU A 333 -5.97 -17.91 -6.16
CA GLU A 333 -4.55 -18.23 -6.17
C GLU A 333 -3.82 -17.57 -7.33
N LEU A 334 -4.35 -17.65 -8.55
CA LEU A 334 -3.78 -16.97 -9.72
C LEU A 334 -3.75 -15.45 -9.54
N MET A 335 -4.79 -14.86 -8.95
CA MET A 335 -4.80 -13.44 -8.60
C MET A 335 -3.74 -13.07 -7.56
N ILE A 336 -3.53 -13.90 -6.53
CA ILE A 336 -2.47 -13.71 -5.53
C ILE A 336 -1.09 -13.77 -6.20
N LEU A 337 -0.88 -14.70 -7.13
CA LEU A 337 0.36 -14.82 -7.89
C LEU A 337 0.59 -13.61 -8.80
N GLY A 338 -0.44 -13.14 -9.50
CA GLY A 338 -0.34 -11.93 -10.34
C GLY A 338 0.08 -10.69 -9.55
N ASP A 339 -0.51 -10.48 -8.37
CA ASP A 339 -0.17 -9.38 -7.47
C ASP A 339 1.23 -9.55 -6.84
N ALA A 340 1.64 -10.79 -6.51
CA ALA A 340 2.98 -11.08 -5.99
C ALA A 340 4.08 -10.83 -7.04
N VAL A 341 3.88 -11.28 -8.27
CA VAL A 341 4.78 -11.03 -9.40
C VAL A 341 4.84 -9.54 -9.71
N GLY A 342 3.70 -8.85 -9.79
CA GLY A 342 3.64 -7.40 -10.00
C GLY A 342 4.40 -6.63 -8.92
N ARG A 343 4.26 -7.03 -7.64
CA ARG A 343 5.01 -6.45 -6.52
C ARG A 343 6.51 -6.62 -6.69
N MET A 344 6.94 -7.83 -7.06
CA MET A 344 8.36 -8.10 -7.23
C MET A 344 8.95 -7.40 -8.45
N CYS A 345 8.27 -7.41 -9.60
CA CYS A 345 8.68 -6.67 -10.79
C CYS A 345 8.81 -5.16 -10.51
N THR A 346 7.86 -4.60 -9.76
CA THR A 346 7.92 -3.22 -9.25
C THR A 346 9.13 -3.03 -8.35
N SER A 347 9.34 -3.91 -7.38
CA SER A 347 10.47 -3.83 -6.44
C SER A 347 11.83 -3.90 -7.14
N PHE A 348 11.98 -4.78 -8.15
CA PHE A 348 13.19 -4.83 -8.98
C PHE A 348 13.36 -3.57 -9.81
N ARG A 349 12.28 -3.03 -10.39
CA ARG A 349 12.35 -1.77 -11.14
C ARG A 349 12.80 -0.60 -10.26
N TRP A 350 12.27 -0.50 -9.04
CA TRP A 350 12.72 0.51 -8.08
C TRP A 350 14.17 0.26 -7.67
N ARG A 351 14.56 -0.99 -7.39
CA ARG A 351 15.97 -1.34 -7.16
C ARG A 351 16.85 -0.95 -8.34
N ASP A 352 16.44 -1.17 -9.57
CA ASP A 352 17.23 -0.82 -10.76
C ASP A 352 17.29 0.70 -10.97
N LEU A 353 16.23 1.45 -10.64
CA LEU A 353 16.28 2.93 -10.59
C LEU A 353 17.15 3.47 -9.43
N LEU A 354 17.25 2.72 -8.33
CA LEU A 354 17.98 3.12 -7.13
C LEU A 354 19.44 2.64 -7.12
N HIS A 355 19.77 1.60 -7.89
CA HIS A 355 21.11 0.99 -7.97
C HIS A 355 21.78 1.16 -9.33
N SER A 356 21.06 1.63 -10.35
CA SER A 356 21.70 2.07 -11.59
C SER A 356 22.27 3.46 -11.38
N ASP A 357 23.59 3.59 -11.52
CA ASP A 357 24.29 4.87 -11.53
C ASP A 357 23.85 5.79 -12.69
N SER A 358 22.88 5.36 -13.52
CA SER A 358 22.33 6.12 -14.64
C SER A 358 20.85 5.85 -14.89
N VAL A 359 20.13 6.84 -15.44
CA VAL A 359 18.75 6.72 -15.94
C VAL A 359 18.69 7.05 -17.43
N THR A 360 17.66 6.58 -18.13
CA THR A 360 17.38 7.06 -19.50
C THR A 360 16.36 8.17 -19.42
N GLU A 361 16.80 9.39 -19.74
CA GLU A 361 15.95 10.57 -19.86
C GLU A 361 15.35 10.63 -21.27
N LEU A 362 14.05 10.87 -21.33
CA LEU A 362 13.25 11.05 -22.52
C LEU A 362 12.65 12.45 -22.50
N GLU A 363 12.94 13.24 -23.52
CA GLU A 363 12.38 14.58 -23.70
C GLU A 363 11.32 14.52 -24.80
N PHE A 364 10.09 14.89 -24.46
CA PHE A 364 8.96 14.98 -25.36
C PHE A 364 8.58 16.44 -25.58
N GLU A 365 8.19 16.76 -26.81
CA GLU A 365 7.72 18.09 -27.20
C GLU A 365 6.36 17.96 -27.86
N SER A 366 5.41 18.81 -27.46
CA SER A 366 4.06 18.87 -28.01
C SER A 366 3.64 20.31 -28.24
N THR A 367 2.96 20.55 -29.36
CA THR A 367 2.25 21.81 -29.63
C THR A 367 0.74 21.56 -29.72
N ASP A 368 0.28 20.44 -29.16
CA ASP A 368 -1.12 20.04 -29.24
C ASP A 368 -1.99 20.96 -28.39
N THR A 369 -2.84 21.77 -29.02
CA THR A 369 -3.80 22.60 -28.27
C THR A 369 -4.89 21.75 -27.62
N THR A 370 -4.96 20.44 -27.89
CA THR A 370 -5.73 19.53 -27.04
C THR A 370 -5.00 19.19 -25.73
N ASP A 371 -3.87 19.80 -25.40
CA ASP A 371 -3.29 19.77 -24.06
C ASP A 371 -3.62 21.07 -23.32
N PHE A 372 -3.94 20.97 -22.03
CA PHE A 372 -4.33 22.11 -21.21
C PHE A 372 -3.20 23.10 -20.97
N ALA A 373 -1.99 22.63 -20.71
CA ALA A 373 -0.83 23.50 -20.49
C ALA A 373 -0.50 24.27 -21.78
N VAL A 374 -0.58 23.59 -22.93
CA VAL A 374 -0.42 24.22 -24.26
C VAL A 374 -1.51 25.26 -24.51
N SER A 375 -2.77 24.95 -24.19
CA SER A 375 -3.92 25.86 -24.39
C SER A 375 -3.74 27.15 -23.59
N VAL A 376 -3.46 27.02 -22.28
CA VAL A 376 -3.29 28.17 -21.37
C VAL A 376 -2.11 29.04 -21.83
N SER A 377 -1.00 28.42 -22.22
CA SER A 377 0.16 29.14 -22.73
C SER A 377 -0.12 29.87 -24.05
N THR A 378 -0.83 29.22 -24.98
CA THR A 378 -1.13 29.80 -26.31
C THR A 378 -2.06 30.99 -26.21
N GLU A 379 -3.07 30.92 -25.33
CA GLU A 379 -4.11 31.94 -25.24
C GLU A 379 -3.68 33.18 -24.45
N PHE A 380 -2.86 33.00 -23.41
CA PHE A 380 -2.52 34.06 -22.45
C PHE A 380 -1.03 34.43 -22.40
N ASP A 381 -0.17 33.84 -23.23
CA ASP A 381 1.30 33.96 -23.09
C ASP A 381 1.79 33.56 -21.69
N ALA A 382 1.03 32.65 -21.07
CA ALA A 382 1.28 32.17 -19.72
C ALA A 382 2.44 31.17 -19.73
N THR A 383 3.17 31.15 -18.63
CA THR A 383 4.15 30.10 -18.37
C THR A 383 3.54 29.06 -17.44
N PHE A 384 3.45 27.82 -17.90
CA PHE A 384 2.91 26.70 -17.13
C PHE A 384 4.04 25.77 -16.71
N THR A 385 4.14 25.46 -15.42
CA THR A 385 5.12 24.52 -14.88
C THR A 385 4.42 23.48 -14.02
N LEU A 386 4.66 22.21 -14.29
CA LEU A 386 4.16 21.11 -13.47
C LEU A 386 5.07 20.96 -12.24
N ASP A 387 4.47 21.10 -11.05
CA ASP A 387 5.19 20.98 -9.78
C ASP A 387 5.16 19.53 -9.26
N SER A 388 4.05 18.83 -9.48
CA SER A 388 3.89 17.45 -9.06
C SER A 388 2.72 16.74 -9.72
N THR A 389 2.78 15.41 -9.75
CA THR A 389 1.67 14.53 -10.15
C THR A 389 1.40 13.50 -9.07
N VAL A 390 0.12 13.28 -8.78
CA VAL A 390 -0.35 12.27 -7.85
C VAL A 390 -1.31 11.35 -8.59
N VAL A 391 -0.99 10.06 -8.61
CA VAL A 391 -1.90 9.10 -9.23
C VAL A 391 -3.04 8.78 -8.27
N VAL A 392 -4.26 9.08 -8.72
CA VAL A 392 -5.50 8.84 -7.98
C VAL A 392 -6.06 7.47 -8.34
N SER A 393 -6.03 7.11 -9.63
CA SER A 393 -6.38 5.78 -10.15
C SER A 393 -5.77 5.56 -11.54
N ASP A 394 -5.95 4.38 -12.12
CA ASP A 394 -5.51 4.04 -13.49
C ASP A 394 -5.99 5.05 -14.56
N SER A 395 -7.14 5.70 -14.33
CA SER A 395 -7.78 6.67 -15.26
C SER A 395 -7.63 8.14 -14.83
N LYS A 396 -6.99 8.42 -13.67
CA LYS A 396 -7.03 9.74 -13.04
C LYS A 396 -5.68 10.18 -12.46
N LEU A 397 -5.18 11.31 -12.95
CA LEU A 397 -3.95 11.94 -12.47
C LEU A 397 -4.27 13.32 -11.89
N LEU A 398 -4.05 13.50 -10.58
CA LEU A 398 -4.12 14.80 -9.93
C LEU A 398 -2.80 15.54 -10.17
N CYS A 399 -2.88 16.66 -10.87
CA CYS A 399 -1.72 17.46 -11.24
C CYS A 399 -1.69 18.75 -10.42
N TYR A 400 -0.50 19.12 -9.98
CA TYR A 400 -0.21 20.41 -9.33
C TYR A 400 0.69 21.21 -10.25
N ALA A 401 0.30 22.44 -10.55
CA ALA A 401 1.04 23.28 -11.47
C ALA A 401 1.04 24.73 -11.02
N SER A 402 2.17 25.37 -11.25
CA SER A 402 2.37 26.80 -11.13
C SER A 402 2.17 27.44 -12.49
N VAL A 403 1.29 28.45 -12.55
CA VAL A 403 1.02 29.18 -13.78
C VAL A 403 1.28 30.66 -13.54
N SER A 404 2.24 31.24 -14.26
CA SER A 404 2.55 32.67 -14.17
C SER A 404 1.99 33.45 -15.35
N ASP A 405 1.92 34.77 -15.16
CA ASP A 405 1.53 35.73 -16.19
C ASP A 405 0.07 35.59 -16.65
N VAL A 406 -0.77 34.95 -15.83
CA VAL A 406 -2.20 34.73 -16.10
C VAL A 406 -3.03 34.87 -14.83
N SER A 407 -4.29 35.29 -14.98
CA SER A 407 -5.22 35.36 -13.86
C SER A 407 -5.90 34.01 -13.61
N ALA A 408 -6.28 33.76 -12.36
CA ALA A 408 -7.07 32.57 -12.00
C ALA A 408 -8.35 32.39 -12.80
N LYS A 409 -9.00 33.51 -13.15
CA LYS A 409 -10.24 33.51 -13.93
C LYS A 409 -10.01 33.03 -15.36
N ASP A 410 -8.89 33.43 -15.96
CA ASP A 410 -8.56 33.09 -17.33
C ASP A 410 -8.19 31.61 -17.44
N VAL A 411 -7.39 31.09 -16.49
CA VAL A 411 -7.10 29.65 -16.39
C VAL A 411 -8.38 28.82 -16.20
N ALA A 412 -9.29 29.26 -15.33
CA ALA A 412 -10.57 28.60 -15.14
C ALA A 412 -11.43 28.62 -16.42
N THR A 413 -11.39 29.72 -17.19
CA THR A 413 -12.11 29.83 -18.46
C THR A 413 -11.62 28.79 -19.48
N VAL A 414 -10.31 28.55 -19.57
CA VAL A 414 -9.78 27.48 -20.43
C VAL A 414 -10.25 26.12 -19.93
N ALA A 415 -10.15 25.84 -18.63
CA ALA A 415 -10.56 24.56 -18.07
C ALA A 415 -12.06 24.26 -18.28
N ASP A 416 -12.93 25.27 -18.16
CA ASP A 416 -14.38 25.12 -18.37
C ASP A 416 -14.75 24.70 -19.81
N THR A 417 -13.87 24.95 -20.79
CA THR A 417 -14.09 24.53 -22.18
C THR A 417 -13.66 23.09 -22.45
N ARG A 418 -13.10 22.40 -21.45
CA ARG A 418 -12.40 21.13 -21.60
C ARG A 418 -13.08 20.00 -20.84
N SER A 419 -13.18 18.84 -21.48
CA SER A 419 -13.79 17.64 -20.91
C SER A 419 -12.78 16.65 -20.33
N ASP A 420 -11.50 16.80 -20.67
CA ASP A 420 -10.39 15.96 -20.22
C ASP A 420 -9.84 16.37 -18.84
N ILE A 421 -10.32 17.51 -18.31
CA ILE A 421 -9.96 18.02 -16.98
C ILE A 421 -11.21 18.23 -16.13
N THR A 422 -11.12 17.85 -14.86
CA THR A 422 -12.12 18.20 -13.84
C THR A 422 -11.45 18.73 -12.58
N ASP A 423 -12.27 19.20 -11.64
CA ASP A 423 -11.85 19.53 -10.27
C ASP A 423 -10.70 20.55 -10.21
N LEU A 424 -10.68 21.50 -11.15
CA LEU A 424 -9.72 22.59 -11.10
C LEU A 424 -9.99 23.46 -9.88
N ARG A 425 -8.95 23.63 -9.06
CA ARG A 425 -8.95 24.47 -7.87
C ARG A 425 -7.69 25.33 -7.82
N ILE A 426 -7.84 26.51 -7.24
CA ILE A 426 -6.71 27.39 -6.94
C ILE A 426 -6.24 27.01 -5.54
N VAL A 427 -5.00 26.53 -5.44
CA VAL A 427 -4.38 26.18 -4.15
C VAL A 427 -3.84 27.44 -3.48
N GLU A 428 -3.16 28.27 -4.26
CA GLU A 428 -2.59 29.54 -3.79
C GLU A 428 -2.56 30.57 -4.91
N SER A 429 -2.59 31.85 -4.55
CA SER A 429 -2.46 32.97 -5.49
C SER A 429 -1.34 33.89 -5.05
N TYR A 430 -0.49 34.26 -6.01
CA TYR A 430 0.62 35.19 -5.84
C TYR A 430 0.40 36.43 -6.70
N GLU A 431 1.28 37.43 -6.57
CA GLU A 431 1.17 38.68 -7.37
C GLU A 431 1.23 38.44 -8.88
N ASN A 432 2.05 37.49 -9.33
CA ASN A 432 2.32 37.23 -10.75
C ASN A 432 1.98 35.79 -11.20
N GLY A 433 1.12 35.09 -10.46
CA GLY A 433 0.75 33.73 -10.82
C GLY A 433 -0.09 33.03 -9.77
N ILE A 434 -0.40 31.78 -10.05
CA ILE A 434 -1.25 30.93 -9.21
C ILE A 434 -0.68 29.51 -9.16
N THR A 435 -0.92 28.84 -8.05
CA THR A 435 -0.78 27.39 -7.96
C THR A 435 -2.16 26.78 -8.12
N ILE A 436 -2.30 25.89 -9.09
CA ILE A 436 -3.54 25.16 -9.35
C ILE A 436 -3.35 23.69 -9.08
N ALA A 437 -4.45 23.05 -8.73
CA ALA A 437 -4.59 21.61 -8.75
C ALA A 437 -5.76 21.24 -9.64
N TYR A 438 -5.59 20.24 -10.49
CA TYR A 438 -6.60 19.83 -11.46
C TYR A 438 -6.44 18.35 -11.76
N LEU A 439 -7.56 17.71 -12.11
CA LEU A 439 -7.61 16.28 -12.31
C LEU A 439 -7.70 15.99 -13.80
N VAL A 440 -6.73 15.25 -14.32
CA VAL A 440 -6.65 14.85 -15.71
C VAL A 440 -7.19 13.43 -15.84
N HIS A 441 -8.09 13.22 -16.80
CA HIS A 441 -8.67 11.90 -17.10
C HIS A 441 -7.95 11.24 -18.29
N ASP A 442 -8.41 10.03 -18.62
CA ASP A 442 -7.99 9.19 -19.75
C ASP A 442 -7.37 9.94 -20.94
N ASN A 443 -6.36 9.33 -21.58
CA ASN A 443 -5.69 9.85 -22.77
C ASN A 443 -4.96 11.19 -22.53
N SER A 444 -4.25 11.30 -21.41
CA SER A 444 -3.23 12.34 -21.22
C SER A 444 -1.82 11.82 -21.50
N LEU A 445 -0.97 12.69 -22.05
CA LEU A 445 0.46 12.45 -22.23
C LEU A 445 1.15 12.06 -20.91
N MET A 446 0.84 12.78 -19.82
CA MET A 446 1.44 12.57 -18.49
C MET A 446 1.01 11.24 -17.88
N GLN A 447 -0.26 10.87 -18.06
CA GLN A 447 -0.80 9.60 -17.60
C GLN A 447 -0.19 8.43 -18.37
N THR A 448 -0.06 8.56 -19.69
CA THR A 448 0.56 7.52 -20.54
C THR A 448 2.01 7.26 -20.12
N LEU A 449 2.79 8.32 -19.90
CA LEU A 449 4.15 8.22 -19.37
C LEU A 449 4.19 7.49 -18.02
N THR A 450 3.28 7.86 -17.11
CA THR A 450 3.19 7.26 -15.77
C THR A 450 2.77 5.78 -15.81
N ASN A 451 1.79 5.43 -16.64
CA ASN A 451 1.27 4.06 -16.79
C ASN A 451 2.33 3.11 -17.36
N HIS A 452 3.21 3.62 -18.23
CA HIS A 452 4.35 2.87 -18.73
C HIS A 452 5.61 2.96 -17.83
N GLY A 453 5.46 3.45 -16.60
CA GLY A 453 6.51 3.44 -15.59
C GLY A 453 7.57 4.53 -15.74
N GLY A 454 7.30 5.57 -16.54
CA GLY A 454 8.11 6.78 -16.57
C GLY A 454 7.82 7.69 -15.38
N THR A 455 8.88 8.25 -14.79
CA THR A 455 8.77 9.29 -13.77
C THR A 455 8.93 10.65 -14.45
N ILE A 456 7.91 11.48 -14.41
CA ILE A 456 7.99 12.85 -14.94
C ILE A 456 8.83 13.67 -13.96
N THR A 457 9.96 14.18 -14.43
CA THR A 457 10.85 15.03 -13.63
C THR A 457 10.58 16.51 -13.88
N GLU A 458 10.22 16.87 -15.11
CA GLU A 458 9.86 18.23 -15.48
C GLU A 458 8.75 18.22 -16.53
N ALA A 459 7.79 19.14 -16.42
CA ALA A 459 6.93 19.50 -17.53
C ALA A 459 6.67 21.01 -17.53
N TYR A 460 6.83 21.63 -18.69
CA TYR A 460 6.83 23.07 -18.85
C TYR A 460 6.20 23.45 -20.18
N ALA A 461 5.22 24.36 -20.17
CA ALA A 461 4.66 24.94 -21.38
C ALA A 461 4.84 26.46 -21.44
N LYS A 462 5.37 26.92 -22.58
CA LYS A 462 5.50 28.34 -22.93
C LYS A 462 5.42 28.51 -24.45
N ASP A 463 4.93 29.66 -24.91
CA ASP A 463 4.78 29.99 -26.33
C ASP A 463 3.99 28.90 -27.10
N GLY A 464 2.99 28.29 -26.44
CA GLY A 464 2.18 27.20 -27.00
C GLY A 464 2.94 25.89 -27.26
N THR A 465 4.09 25.68 -26.60
CA THR A 465 4.88 24.46 -26.70
C THR A 465 5.07 23.86 -25.31
N LEU A 466 4.60 22.62 -25.13
CA LEU A 466 4.84 21.81 -23.94
C LEU A 466 6.08 20.95 -24.14
N LYS A 467 6.97 20.99 -23.16
CA LYS A 467 8.10 20.07 -23.02
C LYS A 467 7.91 19.22 -21.78
N ILE A 468 8.12 17.92 -21.92
CA ILE A 468 8.09 16.97 -20.80
C ILE A 468 9.38 16.18 -20.78
N THR A 469 10.04 16.16 -19.62
CA THR A 469 11.18 15.30 -19.33
C THR A 469 10.71 14.16 -18.43
N ALA A 470 10.96 12.93 -18.88
CA ALA A 470 10.63 11.73 -18.13
C ALA A 470 11.83 10.81 -18.02
N GLU A 471 12.01 10.21 -16.85
CA GLU A 471 13.06 9.23 -16.58
C GLU A 471 12.49 7.82 -16.57
N VAL A 472 13.22 6.90 -17.21
CA VAL A 472 12.96 5.46 -17.19
C VAL A 472 14.25 4.71 -16.84
N PRO A 473 14.16 3.49 -16.27
CA PRO A 473 15.35 2.68 -15.99
C PRO A 473 16.21 2.48 -17.24
N THR A 474 17.53 2.51 -17.09
CA THR A 474 18.45 2.23 -18.20
C THR A 474 18.21 0.82 -18.75
N GLY A 475 18.11 0.70 -20.08
CA GLY A 475 17.77 -0.55 -20.76
C GLY A 475 16.27 -0.80 -20.96
N THR A 476 15.39 0.07 -20.44
CA THR A 476 13.95 0.02 -20.74
C THR A 476 13.72 0.14 -22.25
N ASP A 477 12.91 -0.76 -22.82
CA ASP A 477 12.39 -0.57 -24.18
C ASP A 477 11.39 0.58 -24.16
N ILE A 478 11.76 1.69 -24.80
CA ILE A 478 10.97 2.93 -24.84
C ILE A 478 9.96 2.96 -25.99
N THR A 479 10.02 1.98 -26.88
CA THR A 479 9.10 1.88 -28.02
C THR A 479 7.62 1.90 -27.60
N PRO A 480 7.15 1.11 -26.61
CA PRO A 480 5.73 1.10 -26.22
C PRO A 480 5.31 2.42 -25.57
N ILE A 481 6.24 3.11 -24.89
CA ILE A 481 6.01 4.43 -24.31
C ILE A 481 5.73 5.43 -25.43
N ILE A 482 6.61 5.48 -26.45
CA ILE A 482 6.46 6.39 -27.58
C ILE A 482 5.18 6.08 -28.38
N GLU A 483 4.88 4.80 -28.60
CA GLU A 483 3.70 4.40 -29.36
C GLU A 483 2.39 4.72 -28.63
N GLY A 484 2.31 4.46 -27.31
CA GLY A 484 1.17 4.85 -26.49
C GLY A 484 0.96 6.37 -26.49
N ILE A 485 2.05 7.13 -26.37
CA ILE A 485 2.01 8.60 -26.43
C ILE A 485 1.48 9.09 -27.77
N ARG A 486 1.95 8.53 -28.89
CA ARG A 486 1.50 8.92 -30.24
C ARG A 486 0.04 8.54 -30.52
N ALA A 487 -0.47 7.48 -29.89
CA ALA A 487 -1.86 7.10 -30.01
C ALA A 487 -2.78 8.16 -29.38
N VAL A 488 -2.34 8.76 -28.28
CA VAL A 488 -3.08 9.74 -27.50
C VAL A 488 -2.90 11.16 -28.02
N SER A 489 -1.67 11.55 -28.40
CA SER A 489 -1.36 12.85 -28.97
C SER A 489 -0.45 12.67 -30.19
N PRO A 490 -1.02 12.66 -31.41
CA PRO A 490 -0.28 12.37 -32.64
C PRO A 490 0.84 13.37 -32.96
N THR A 491 0.73 14.60 -32.42
CA THR A 491 1.67 15.70 -32.65
C THR A 491 2.88 15.64 -31.71
N VAL A 492 2.86 14.80 -30.67
CA VAL A 492 4.00 14.63 -29.77
C VAL A 492 5.20 14.03 -30.50
N ARG A 493 6.36 14.64 -30.27
CA ARG A 493 7.64 14.19 -30.79
C ARG A 493 8.59 13.90 -29.64
N LEU A 494 9.31 12.78 -29.73
CA LEU A 494 10.49 12.55 -28.91
C LEU A 494 11.60 13.50 -29.40
N ALA A 495 11.85 14.56 -28.63
CA ALA A 495 12.87 15.57 -28.90
C ALA A 495 14.27 15.10 -28.48
N GLY A 496 14.36 14.28 -27.43
CA GLY A 496 15.62 13.79 -26.88
C GLY A 496 15.52 12.42 -26.24
N LYS A 497 16.62 11.66 -26.34
CA LYS A 497 16.87 10.45 -25.55
C LYS A 497 18.33 10.47 -25.13
N ARG A 498 18.62 10.43 -23.84
CA ARG A 498 19.99 10.33 -23.34
C ARG A 498 20.05 9.50 -22.07
N THR A 499 21.15 8.79 -21.89
CA THR A 499 21.49 8.18 -20.62
C THR A 499 22.20 9.25 -19.80
N VAL A 500 21.70 9.53 -18.60
CA VAL A 500 22.22 10.54 -17.69
C VAL A 500 22.73 9.83 -16.44
N ASP A 501 23.98 10.08 -16.07
CA ASP A 501 24.54 9.58 -14.83
C ASP A 501 23.90 10.33 -13.66
N ARG A 502 23.44 9.59 -12.66
CA ARG A 502 22.86 10.15 -11.45
C ARG A 502 24.02 10.66 -10.58
N PRO A 503 24.07 11.94 -10.17
CA PRO A 503 25.14 12.40 -9.30
C PRO A 503 25.13 11.59 -8.00
N PRO A 504 26.31 11.19 -7.47
CA PRO A 504 26.37 10.41 -6.25
C PRO A 504 25.71 11.15 -5.09
N GLU A 505 24.89 10.39 -4.37
CA GLU A 505 23.96 10.79 -3.32
C GLU A 505 24.49 11.84 -2.33
N THR A 506 23.78 12.97 -2.23
CA THR A 506 23.77 13.81 -1.02
C THR A 506 22.37 14.37 -0.82
N VAL A 507 21.75 14.08 0.33
CA VAL A 507 20.42 14.57 0.78
C VAL A 507 19.19 13.99 0.03
N GLU A 508 19.23 13.84 -1.30
CA GLU A 508 18.13 13.21 -2.06
C GLU A 508 17.89 11.73 -1.67
N SER A 509 18.93 10.94 -1.35
CA SER A 509 18.77 9.51 -1.04
C SER A 509 18.05 9.22 0.28
N VAL A 510 18.12 10.14 1.25
CA VAL A 510 17.34 10.05 2.51
C VAL A 510 15.88 10.37 2.22
N ARG A 511 15.59 11.41 1.42
CA ARG A 511 14.23 11.77 1.00
C ARG A 511 13.57 10.64 0.20
N GLU A 512 14.31 10.01 -0.70
CA GLU A 512 13.80 8.92 -1.55
C GLU A 512 13.70 7.58 -0.82
N SER A 513 14.70 7.18 -0.01
CA SER A 513 14.61 5.97 0.83
C SER A 513 13.45 6.03 1.82
N THR A 514 13.13 7.21 2.33
CA THR A 514 11.96 7.45 3.17
C THR A 514 10.65 7.27 2.39
N LEU A 515 10.53 7.86 1.19
CA LEU A 515 9.36 7.68 0.33
C LEU A 515 9.19 6.22 -0.15
N ASN A 516 10.26 5.42 -0.17
CA ASN A 516 10.23 4.00 -0.52
C ASN A 516 9.60 3.10 0.56
N THR A 517 9.48 3.57 1.80
CA THR A 517 8.75 2.84 2.85
C THR A 517 7.23 3.03 2.76
N LEU A 518 6.80 4.02 1.99
CA LEU A 518 5.39 4.35 1.80
C LEU A 518 4.76 3.42 0.78
N THR A 519 3.53 2.97 1.07
CA THR A 519 2.70 2.38 0.02
C THR A 519 2.29 3.46 -0.99
N ASP A 520 1.97 3.09 -2.23
CA ASP A 520 1.52 4.04 -3.27
C ASP A 520 0.41 4.96 -2.77
N LYS A 521 -0.59 4.39 -2.05
CA LYS A 521 -1.69 5.17 -1.47
C LYS A 521 -1.23 6.16 -0.42
N GLN A 522 -0.25 5.79 0.41
CA GLN A 522 0.33 6.67 1.43
C GLN A 522 1.13 7.80 0.79
N ARG A 523 1.96 7.47 -0.21
CA ARG A 523 2.75 8.44 -0.97
C ARG A 523 1.83 9.41 -1.71
N SER A 524 0.86 8.91 -2.47
CA SER A 524 -0.13 9.74 -3.17
C SER A 524 -0.88 10.65 -2.21
N THR A 525 -1.34 10.14 -1.06
CA THR A 525 -2.06 10.95 -0.06
C THR A 525 -1.18 12.05 0.53
N LEU A 526 0.07 11.74 0.86
CA LEU A 526 1.03 12.70 1.42
C LEU A 526 1.42 13.77 0.42
N SER A 527 1.74 13.39 -0.82
CA SER A 527 2.03 14.33 -1.91
C SER A 527 0.82 15.24 -2.16
N ALA A 528 -0.38 14.67 -2.22
CA ALA A 528 -1.60 15.45 -2.43
C ALA A 528 -1.84 16.44 -1.29
N ALA A 529 -1.63 16.02 -0.03
CA ALA A 529 -1.73 16.91 1.12
C ALA A 529 -0.67 18.03 1.07
N TYR A 530 0.58 17.71 0.74
CA TYR A 530 1.66 18.68 0.67
C TYR A 530 1.42 19.74 -0.42
N TYR A 531 1.27 19.31 -1.67
CA TYR A 531 1.08 20.24 -2.79
C TYR A 531 -0.32 20.87 -2.82
N GLY A 532 -1.30 20.28 -2.14
CA GLY A 532 -2.62 20.87 -1.92
C GLY A 532 -2.66 21.92 -0.82
N GLY A 533 -1.53 22.23 -0.19
CA GLY A 533 -1.45 23.22 0.88
C GLY A 533 -2.22 22.84 2.15
N TYR A 534 -2.43 21.54 2.40
CA TYR A 534 -3.06 21.04 3.63
C TYR A 534 -2.24 21.38 4.90
N PHE A 535 -0.91 21.46 4.73
CA PHE A 535 0.02 21.77 5.81
C PHE A 535 0.26 23.26 6.02
N ASP A 536 -0.21 24.11 5.10
CA ASP A 536 0.05 25.54 5.11
C ASP A 536 -0.87 26.30 6.08
N TRP A 537 -0.46 27.51 6.42
CA TRP A 537 -1.31 28.45 7.16
C TRP A 537 -1.36 29.81 6.46
N PRO A 538 -2.53 30.29 6.02
CA PRO A 538 -3.81 29.57 5.96
C PRO A 538 -3.74 28.35 5.02
N ARG A 539 -4.56 27.32 5.27
CA ARG A 539 -4.56 26.10 4.44
C ARG A 539 -5.07 26.40 3.04
N GLY A 540 -4.37 25.88 2.04
CA GLY A 540 -4.83 25.87 0.64
C GLY A 540 -5.95 24.87 0.38
N SER A 541 -6.02 23.77 1.14
CA SER A 541 -7.11 22.78 1.03
C SER A 541 -7.37 22.02 2.33
N THR A 542 -8.63 21.66 2.55
CA THR A 542 -9.11 20.86 3.68
C THR A 542 -8.94 19.37 3.46
N ALA A 543 -9.02 18.56 4.53
CA ALA A 543 -8.94 17.10 4.40
C ALA A 543 -10.12 16.53 3.61
N GLU A 544 -11.30 17.12 3.76
CA GLU A 544 -12.52 16.76 3.03
C GLU A 544 -12.34 16.97 1.53
N GLU A 545 -11.89 18.15 1.11
CA GLU A 545 -11.64 18.46 -0.31
C GLU A 545 -10.55 17.56 -0.92
N MET A 546 -9.50 17.26 -0.15
CA MET A 546 -8.47 16.33 -0.57
C MET A 546 -8.99 14.91 -0.71
N ALA A 547 -9.86 14.45 0.20
CA ALA A 547 -10.44 13.12 0.17
C ALA A 547 -11.38 12.95 -1.03
N ASP A 548 -12.23 13.94 -1.28
CA ASP A 548 -13.15 13.98 -2.43
C ASP A 548 -12.35 13.90 -3.75
N THR A 549 -11.31 14.72 -3.89
CA THR A 549 -10.42 14.71 -5.08
C THR A 549 -9.73 13.36 -5.27
N MET A 550 -9.28 12.75 -4.16
CA MET A 550 -8.63 11.44 -4.16
C MET A 550 -9.62 10.26 -4.32
N GLY A 551 -10.92 10.51 -4.39
CA GLY A 551 -11.94 9.47 -4.52
C GLY A 551 -12.02 8.52 -3.31
N VAL A 552 -11.64 9.00 -2.12
CA VAL A 552 -11.66 8.24 -0.86
C VAL A 552 -12.46 8.97 0.20
N SER A 553 -12.90 8.29 1.25
CA SER A 553 -13.54 8.96 2.39
C SER A 553 -12.50 9.78 3.19
N SER A 554 -12.94 10.89 3.81
CA SER A 554 -12.08 11.70 4.70
C SER A 554 -11.34 10.87 5.77
N PRO A 555 -11.98 9.89 6.45
CA PRO A 555 -11.26 8.98 7.35
C PRO A 555 -10.17 8.13 6.67
N THR A 556 -10.39 7.69 5.43
CA THR A 556 -9.41 6.92 4.65
C THR A 556 -8.22 7.80 4.26
N PHE A 557 -8.48 9.03 3.82
CA PHE A 557 -7.45 10.03 3.56
C PHE A 557 -6.60 10.28 4.82
N HIS A 558 -7.23 10.55 5.96
CA HIS A 558 -6.52 10.76 7.22
C HIS A 558 -5.70 9.54 7.65
N ASN A 559 -6.22 8.33 7.47
CA ASN A 559 -5.49 7.10 7.78
C ASN A 559 -4.23 6.95 6.91
N HIS A 560 -4.36 7.16 5.60
CA HIS A 560 -3.22 7.11 4.68
C HIS A 560 -2.21 8.20 4.98
N LEU A 561 -2.67 9.44 5.24
CA LEU A 561 -1.81 10.56 5.59
C LEU A 561 -1.04 10.31 6.88
N ARG A 562 -1.71 9.81 7.92
CA ARG A 562 -1.08 9.52 9.21
C ARG A 562 -0.04 8.41 9.10
N LYS A 563 -0.30 7.38 8.30
CA LYS A 563 0.67 6.31 8.03
C LYS A 563 1.88 6.86 7.25
N ALA A 564 1.63 7.73 6.27
CA ALA A 564 2.69 8.36 5.50
C ALA A 564 3.57 9.26 6.34
N GLN A 565 2.96 10.13 7.16
CA GLN A 565 3.65 10.99 8.11
C GLN A 565 4.44 10.18 9.13
N ARG A 566 3.88 9.09 9.66
CA ARG A 566 4.60 8.22 10.58
C ARG A 566 5.85 7.64 9.94
N ALA A 567 5.75 7.12 8.72
CA ALA A 567 6.91 6.58 8.01
C ALA A 567 7.96 7.67 7.68
N LEU A 568 7.53 8.89 7.33
CA LEU A 568 8.47 10.03 7.22
C LEU A 568 9.20 10.30 8.54
N LEU A 569 8.45 10.35 9.65
CA LEU A 569 9.00 10.61 10.98
C LEU A 569 9.91 9.45 11.42
N ASP A 570 9.55 8.22 11.12
CA ASP A 570 10.37 7.04 11.41
C ASP A 570 11.70 7.13 10.65
N ALA A 571 11.73 7.55 9.39
CA ALA A 571 13.00 7.71 8.67
C ALA A 571 13.85 8.91 9.13
N VAL A 572 13.22 9.96 9.65
CA VAL A 572 13.94 11.13 10.21
C VAL A 572 14.50 10.83 11.61
N PHE A 573 13.79 10.01 12.40
CA PHE A 573 14.11 9.77 13.80
C PHE A 573 14.68 8.38 14.11
N ASP A 574 14.58 7.41 13.20
CA ASP A 574 15.28 6.13 13.27
C ASP A 574 16.49 6.18 12.32
N GLU A 575 17.71 6.24 12.87
CA GLU A 575 18.94 6.22 12.08
C GLU A 575 19.04 4.96 11.21
N PRO A 576 19.54 5.04 9.97
CA PRO A 576 19.93 3.86 9.22
C PRO A 576 21.08 3.21 9.98
N SER A 577 20.82 2.06 10.60
CA SER A 577 21.83 1.27 11.29
C SER A 577 22.93 0.97 10.27
N ALA A 578 24.12 1.57 10.44
CA ALA A 578 25.29 1.29 9.64
C ALA A 578 25.50 -0.23 9.59
N ARG A 579 25.32 -0.81 8.40
CA ARG A 579 25.71 -2.18 8.09
C ARG A 579 27.14 -2.22 7.60
#